data_AF-A0A963A5V8-F1
#
_entry.id   AF-A0A963A5V8-F1
#
_cell.length_a   1.000
_cell.length_b   1.000
_cell.length_c   1.000
_cell.angle_alpha   90.00
_cell.angle_beta   90.00
_cell.angle_gamma   90.00
#
_symmetry.space_group_name_H-M   'P 1'
#
loop_
_entity.id
_entity.type
_entity.pdbx_description
1 polymer ?
#
loop_
_entity_poly.entity_id
_entity_poly.type
_entity_poly.pdbx_seq_one_letter_code
_entity_poly.pdbx_strand_id
1 'polypeptide(L)'
;MMAYIVRRVLYAIPILMGVNILTFLLFFVVNSPDDMARMNLGLKRVTPEAVESWKRERGYHLPLLYNSSSKGLASVTDTIFFQKSVKLFQFDFGSSDSGRDIGYDISQRMWPSLAIALPVLLVGLLINIS
;
A
#
# COMPACT_ATOMS: atom_id res chain seq x y z
N MET A 1 16.31 -1.52 28.61
CA MET A 1 15.63 -2.23 27.50
C MET A 1 14.35 -1.56 27.02
N MET A 2 13.44 -1.12 27.90
CA MET A 2 12.19 -0.50 27.43
C MET A 2 12.37 0.78 26.62
N ALA A 3 13.21 1.71 27.07
CA ALA A 3 13.51 2.93 26.32
C ALA A 3 14.12 2.66 24.92
N TYR A 4 14.90 1.58 24.79
CA TYR A 4 15.48 1.15 23.52
C TYR A 4 14.39 0.62 22.57
N ILE A 5 13.50 -0.25 23.07
CA ILE A 5 12.37 -0.78 22.29
C ILE A 5 11.46 0.35 21.84
N VAL A 6 11.08 1.27 22.74
CA VAL A 6 10.25 2.44 22.42
C VAL A 6 10.90 3.28 21.32
N ARG A 7 12.19 3.62 21.45
CA ARG A 7 12.92 4.37 20.43
C ARG A 7 12.91 3.67 19.07
N ARG A 8 13.07 2.34 19.06
CA ARG A 8 13.09 1.53 17.84
C ARG A 8 11.72 1.43 17.18
N VAL A 9 10.65 1.32 17.97
CA VAL A 9 9.27 1.39 17.47
C VAL A 9 8.97 2.77 16.89
N LEU A 10 9.42 3.84 17.55
CA LEU A 10 9.25 5.19 17.04
C LEU A 10 10.00 5.43 15.73
N TYR A 11 11.17 4.80 15.51
CA TYR A 11 11.86 4.85 14.22
C TYR A 11 11.09 4.16 13.09
N ALA A 12 10.20 3.20 13.40
CA ALA A 12 9.38 2.57 12.38
C ALA A 12 8.42 3.58 11.72
N ILE A 13 7.94 4.58 12.44
CA ILE A 13 6.98 5.57 11.92
C ILE A 13 7.54 6.34 10.71
N PRO A 14 8.68 7.06 10.80
CA PRO A 14 9.24 7.77 9.66
C PRO A 14 9.70 6.83 8.54
N ILE A 15 10.17 5.62 8.88
CA ILE A 15 10.55 4.62 7.88
C ILE A 15 9.32 4.18 7.07
N LEU A 16 8.22 3.82 7.74
CA LEU A 16 6.98 3.40 7.08
C LEU A 16 6.41 4.54 6.22
N MET A 17 6.45 5.78 6.71
CA MET A 17 6.05 6.95 5.92
C MET A 17 6.92 7.11 4.67
N GLY A 18 8.24 7.01 4.80
CA GLY A 18 9.17 7.11 3.68
C GLY A 18 8.96 6.01 2.64
N VAL A 19 8.83 4.76 3.08
CA VAL A 19 8.56 3.63 2.18
C VAL A 19 7.20 3.79 1.50
N ASN A 20 6.17 4.22 2.21
CA ASN A 20 4.82 4.42 1.67
C ASN A 20 4.77 5.55 0.61
N ILE A 21 5.48 6.65 0.83
CA ILE A 21 5.64 7.72 -0.17
C ILE A 21 6.40 7.19 -1.38
N LEU A 22 7.50 6.48 -1.16
CA LEU A 22 8.31 5.93 -2.25
C LEU A 22 7.51 4.93 -3.09
N THR A 23 6.76 4.02 -2.46
CA THR A 23 5.90 3.08 -3.18
C THR A 23 4.81 3.84 -3.95
N PHE A 24 4.18 4.85 -3.36
CA PHE A 24 3.21 5.67 -4.10
C PHE A 24 3.82 6.31 -5.36
N LEU A 25 5.00 6.90 -5.24
CA LEU A 25 5.70 7.50 -6.38
C LEU A 25 5.97 6.45 -7.46
N LEU A 26 6.49 5.29 -7.09
CA LEU A 26 6.80 4.23 -8.06
C LEU A 26 5.55 3.67 -8.75
N PHE A 27 4.46 3.46 -8.01
CA PHE A 27 3.27 2.79 -8.52
C PHE A 27 2.23 3.71 -9.15
N PHE A 28 2.22 5.01 -8.84
CA PHE A 28 1.19 5.93 -9.34
C PHE A 28 1.75 7.14 -10.09
N VAL A 29 3.00 7.54 -9.83
CA VAL A 29 3.65 8.64 -10.56
C VAL A 29 4.49 8.10 -11.71
N VAL A 30 5.34 7.12 -11.44
CA VAL A 30 6.20 6.50 -12.47
C VAL A 30 5.41 5.53 -13.34
N ASN A 31 4.55 4.71 -12.74
CA ASN A 31 3.61 3.85 -13.47
C ASN A 31 2.22 4.50 -13.46
N SER A 32 1.84 5.16 -14.55
CA SER A 32 0.57 5.89 -14.56
C SER A 32 -0.63 4.92 -14.47
N PRO A 33 -1.77 5.35 -13.89
CA PRO A 33 -3.01 4.57 -13.92
C PRO A 33 -3.44 4.08 -15.30
N ASP A 34 -3.15 4.86 -16.34
CA ASP A 34 -3.45 4.50 -17.73
C ASP A 34 -2.59 3.31 -18.20
N ASP A 35 -1.32 3.30 -17.83
CA ASP A 35 -0.41 2.20 -18.16
C ASP A 35 -0.78 0.94 -17.40
N MET A 36 -1.13 1.07 -16.12
CA MET A 36 -1.68 -0.04 -15.33
C MET A 36 -2.95 -0.62 -15.96
N ALA A 37 -3.86 0.23 -16.43
CA ALA A 37 -5.07 -0.22 -17.11
C ALA A 37 -4.76 -1.00 -18.39
N ARG A 38 -3.86 -0.47 -19.25
CA ARG A 38 -3.46 -1.14 -20.51
C ARG A 38 -2.74 -2.46 -20.26
N MET A 39 -1.92 -2.54 -19.21
CA MET A 39 -1.26 -3.78 -18.81
C MET A 39 -2.26 -4.84 -18.35
N ASN A 40 -3.31 -4.46 -17.62
CA ASN A 40 -4.34 -5.37 -17.13
C ASN A 40 -5.37 -5.78 -18.20
N LEU A 41 -5.78 -4.85 -19.06
CA LEU A 41 -6.76 -5.08 -20.13
C LEU A 41 -6.13 -5.78 -21.36
N GLY A 42 -4.80 -5.87 -21.41
CA GLY A 42 -4.04 -6.48 -22.49
C GLY A 42 -3.63 -5.47 -23.56
N LEU A 43 -2.55 -5.75 -24.31
CA LEU A 43 -1.94 -4.77 -25.22
C LEU A 43 -2.66 -4.60 -26.57
N LYS A 44 -3.63 -5.45 -26.91
CA LYS A 44 -4.30 -5.43 -28.22
C LYS A 44 -5.74 -4.91 -28.09
N ARG A 45 -6.02 -3.75 -28.70
CA ARG A 45 -7.35 -3.13 -28.86
C ARG A 45 -8.01 -2.67 -27.55
N VAL A 46 -7.25 -2.03 -26.67
CA VAL A 46 -7.85 -1.32 -25.53
C VAL A 46 -8.47 -0.02 -26.02
N THR A 47 -9.78 0.11 -25.88
CA THR A 47 -10.45 1.37 -26.19
C THR A 47 -10.27 2.36 -25.04
N PRO A 48 -10.24 3.69 -25.30
CA PRO A 48 -10.16 4.70 -24.25
C PRO A 48 -11.27 4.55 -23.20
N GLU A 49 -12.47 4.13 -23.62
CA GLU A 49 -13.61 3.91 -22.74
C GLU A 49 -13.37 2.77 -21.75
N ALA A 50 -12.68 1.70 -22.18
CA ALA A 50 -12.32 0.58 -21.32
C ALA A 50 -11.26 0.95 -20.28
N VAL A 51 -10.31 1.82 -20.64
CA VAL A 51 -9.33 2.38 -19.68
C VAL A 51 -10.05 3.20 -18.61
N GLU A 52 -10.94 4.10 -19.03
CA GLU A 52 -11.69 4.94 -18.09
C GLU A 52 -12.63 4.14 -17.19
N SER A 53 -13.31 3.11 -17.72
CA SER A 53 -14.14 2.23 -16.89
C SER A 53 -13.30 1.49 -15.85
N TRP A 54 -12.16 0.93 -16.26
CA TRP A 54 -11.23 0.22 -15.38
C TRP A 54 -10.68 1.13 -14.26
N LYS A 55 -10.30 2.37 -14.60
CA LYS A 55 -9.85 3.37 -13.61
C LYS A 55 -10.97 3.77 -12.65
N ARG A 56 -12.21 3.93 -13.13
CA ARG A 56 -13.36 4.26 -12.27
C ARG A 56 -13.66 3.15 -11.27
N GLU A 57 -13.73 1.90 -11.73
CA GLU A 57 -13.99 0.74 -10.88
C GLU A 57 -12.98 0.59 -9.73
N ARG A 58 -11.71 0.96 -9.97
CA ARG A 58 -10.63 0.82 -8.98
C ARG A 58 -10.32 2.10 -8.20
N GLY A 59 -11.00 3.20 -8.51
CA GLY A 59 -10.77 4.52 -7.90
C GLY A 59 -9.53 5.24 -8.42
N TYR A 60 -8.91 4.78 -9.51
CA TYR A 60 -7.72 5.40 -10.12
C TYR A 60 -8.04 6.55 -11.08
N HIS A 61 -9.32 6.90 -11.23
CA HIS A 61 -9.75 8.12 -11.93
C HIS A 61 -9.56 9.38 -11.09
N LEU A 62 -9.31 9.24 -9.78
CA LEU A 62 -9.06 10.34 -8.86
C LEU A 62 -7.69 11.00 -9.14
N PRO A 63 -7.53 12.28 -8.83
CA PRO A 63 -6.23 12.93 -8.91
C PRO A 63 -5.27 12.37 -7.85
N LEU A 64 -3.97 12.51 -8.12
CA LEU A 64 -2.92 11.88 -7.30
C LEU A 64 -2.88 12.42 -5.86
N LEU A 65 -2.78 13.75 -5.71
CA LEU A 65 -2.51 14.42 -4.43
C LEU A 65 -3.55 15.47 -4.03
N TYR A 66 -4.23 16.09 -5.00
CA TYR A 66 -5.18 17.17 -4.75
C TYR A 66 -6.32 17.15 -5.74
N ASN A 67 -7.54 17.22 -5.23
CA ASN A 67 -8.77 17.22 -6.01
C ASN A 67 -9.41 18.61 -6.03
N SER A 68 -9.11 19.36 -7.09
CA SER A 68 -9.66 20.71 -7.33
C SER A 68 -11.17 20.71 -7.59
N SER A 69 -11.77 19.57 -7.92
CA SER A 69 -13.20 19.45 -8.21
C SER A 69 -14.03 19.26 -6.93
N SER A 70 -13.42 18.76 -5.86
CA SER A 70 -14.06 18.57 -4.54
C SER A 70 -13.82 19.78 -3.62
N LYS A 71 -14.77 20.08 -2.72
CA LYS A 71 -14.68 21.18 -1.76
C LYS A 71 -14.43 20.66 -0.34
N GLY A 72 -13.72 21.46 0.49
CA GLY A 72 -13.46 21.13 1.90
C GLY A 72 -12.45 19.99 2.05
N LEU A 73 -12.62 19.13 3.07
CA LEU A 73 -11.72 18.00 3.33
C LEU A 73 -11.67 16.99 2.18
N ALA A 74 -12.72 16.92 1.36
CA ALA A 74 -12.79 16.06 0.20
C ALA A 74 -11.70 16.37 -0.84
N SER A 75 -11.18 17.61 -0.91
CA SER A 75 -10.11 17.98 -1.84
C SER A 75 -8.79 17.23 -1.56
N VAL A 76 -8.57 16.76 -0.33
CA VAL A 76 -7.39 15.98 0.05
C VAL A 76 -7.70 14.50 0.24
N THR A 77 -8.92 14.14 0.66
CA THR A 77 -9.30 12.74 0.88
C THR A 77 -9.73 12.01 -0.40
N ASP A 78 -10.27 12.71 -1.40
CA ASP A 78 -10.68 12.13 -2.67
C ASP A 78 -9.51 12.12 -3.67
N THR A 79 -8.41 11.53 -3.23
CA THR A 79 -7.16 11.43 -3.96
C THR A 79 -6.63 10.00 -3.91
N ILE A 80 -5.88 9.59 -4.92
CA ILE A 80 -5.28 8.25 -4.93
C ILE A 80 -4.33 8.08 -3.73
N PHE A 81 -3.55 9.11 -3.40
CA PHE A 81 -2.64 9.06 -2.25
C PHE A 81 -3.38 8.82 -0.94
N PHE A 82 -4.48 9.53 -0.69
CA PHE A 82 -5.23 9.31 0.54
C PHE A 82 -5.87 7.91 0.56
N GLN A 83 -6.54 7.53 -0.53
CA GLN A 83 -7.30 6.28 -0.62
C GLN A 83 -6.43 5.02 -0.64
N LYS A 84 -5.23 5.08 -1.23
CA LYS A 84 -4.35 3.90 -1.42
C LYS A 84 -3.12 3.90 -0.51
N SER A 85 -2.69 5.06 0.00
CA SER A 85 -1.45 5.17 0.78
C SER A 85 -1.71 5.54 2.23
N VAL A 86 -2.53 6.56 2.51
CA VAL A 86 -2.80 7.04 3.88
C VAL A 86 -3.67 6.08 4.67
N LYS A 87 -4.69 5.49 4.04
CA LYS A 87 -5.59 4.49 4.67
C LYS A 87 -4.86 3.26 5.22
N LEU A 88 -3.71 2.89 4.63
CA LEU A 88 -2.89 1.78 5.11
C LEU A 88 -2.42 1.96 6.56
N PHE A 89 -2.18 3.21 6.99
CA PHE A 89 -1.81 3.52 8.37
C PHE A 89 -2.99 3.41 9.35
N GLN A 90 -4.22 3.38 8.85
CA GLN A 90 -5.44 3.12 9.62
C GLN A 90 -5.79 1.63 9.62
N PHE A 91 -4.91 0.77 9.11
CA PHE A 91 -5.14 -0.67 8.89
C PHE A 91 -6.29 -0.98 7.93
N ASP A 92 -6.71 0.00 7.13
CA ASP A 92 -7.62 -0.20 6.01
C ASP A 92 -6.80 -0.49 4.74
N PHE A 93 -6.58 -1.78 4.48
CA PHE A 93 -5.81 -2.26 3.34
C PHE A 93 -6.62 -2.36 2.04
N GLY A 94 -7.96 -2.40 2.16
CA GLY A 94 -8.86 -2.58 1.03
C GLY A 94 -8.68 -3.89 0.26
N SER A 95 -9.13 -3.88 -1.01
CA SER A 95 -9.04 -5.02 -1.92
C SER A 95 -7.98 -4.80 -2.99
N SER A 96 -7.34 -5.90 -3.41
CA SER A 96 -6.43 -5.93 -4.55
C SER A 96 -7.16 -5.65 -5.87
N ASP A 97 -6.41 -5.31 -6.93
CA ASP A 97 -6.97 -5.11 -8.28
C ASP A 97 -7.62 -6.37 -8.87
N SER A 98 -7.31 -7.53 -8.29
CA SER A 98 -7.90 -8.85 -8.57
C SER A 98 -9.12 -9.19 -7.69
N GLY A 99 -9.58 -8.26 -6.84
CA GLY A 99 -10.77 -8.42 -6.01
C GLY A 99 -10.57 -9.18 -4.69
N ARG A 100 -9.36 -9.65 -4.38
CA ARG A 100 -9.05 -10.29 -3.09
C ARG A 100 -8.93 -9.27 -1.97
N ASP A 101 -9.41 -9.61 -0.78
CA ASP A 101 -9.22 -8.84 0.45
C ASP A 101 -7.75 -8.93 0.92
N ILE A 102 -7.09 -7.78 1.00
CA ILE A 102 -5.66 -7.70 1.35
C ILE A 102 -5.44 -8.00 2.84
N GLY A 103 -6.32 -7.51 3.71
CA GLY A 103 -6.21 -7.72 5.16
C GLY A 103 -6.36 -9.20 5.51
N TYR A 104 -7.32 -9.88 4.89
CA TYR A 104 -7.49 -11.32 5.02
C TYR A 104 -6.24 -12.07 4.55
N ASP A 105 -5.72 -11.75 3.36
CA ASP A 105 -4.50 -12.38 2.82
C ASP A 105 -3.29 -12.18 3.75
N ILE A 106 -3.10 -10.97 4.30
CA ILE A 106 -2.03 -10.66 5.27
C ILE A 106 -2.20 -11.53 6.52
N SER A 107 -3.41 -11.57 7.08
CA SER A 107 -3.68 -12.29 8.34
C SER A 107 -3.39 -13.79 8.22
N GLN A 108 -3.75 -14.41 7.09
CA GLN A 108 -3.49 -15.83 6.82
C GLN A 108 -2.00 -16.12 6.62
N ARG A 109 -1.27 -15.23 5.94
CA ARG A 109 0.13 -15.47 5.55
C ARG A 109 1.15 -15.07 6.60
N MET A 110 0.79 -14.20 7.55
CA MET A 110 1.69 -13.75 8.60
C MET A 110 2.10 -14.86 9.57
N TRP A 111 1.18 -15.78 9.90
CA TRP A 111 1.45 -16.84 10.89
C TRP A 111 2.55 -17.82 10.46
N PRO A 112 2.56 -18.38 9.24
CA PRO A 112 3.67 -19.21 8.78
C PRO A 112 5.04 -18.50 8.84
N SER A 113 5.10 -17.23 8.46
CA SER A 113 6.33 -16.44 8.53
C SER A 113 6.81 -16.26 9.97
N LEU A 114 5.90 -15.94 10.90
CA LEU A 114 6.24 -15.80 12.33
C LEU A 114 6.67 -17.13 12.96
N ALA A 115 6.04 -18.24 12.57
CA ALA A 115 6.37 -19.58 13.05
C ALA A 115 7.81 -19.99 12.71
N ILE A 116 8.38 -19.44 11.64
CA ILE A 116 9.78 -19.66 11.26
C ILE A 116 10.69 -18.58 11.86
N ALA A 117 10.29 -17.31 11.78
CA ALA A 117 11.14 -16.19 12.18
C ALA A 117 11.40 -16.15 13.70
N LEU A 118 10.40 -16.46 14.53
CA LEU A 118 10.54 -16.42 15.98
C LEU A 118 11.52 -17.47 16.52
N PRO A 119 11.43 -18.77 16.14
CA PRO A 119 12.43 -19.75 16.55
C PRO A 119 13.84 -19.40 16.10
N VAL A 120 14.01 -18.93 14.85
CA VAL A 120 15.32 -18.52 14.33
C VAL A 120 15.90 -17.36 15.15
N LEU A 121 15.07 -16.36 15.48
CA LEU A 121 15.47 -15.26 16.35
C LEU A 121 15.91 -15.76 17.72
N LEU A 122 15.12 -16.64 18.37
CA LEU A 122 15.43 -17.17 19.70
C LEU A 122 16.74 -17.95 19.71
N VAL A 123 16.94 -18.87 18.76
CA VAL A 123 18.19 -19.62 18.63
C VAL A 123 19.37 -18.69 18.37
N GLY A 124 19.20 -17.71 17.48
CA GLY A 124 20.22 -16.71 17.18
C GLY A 124 20.61 -15.87 18.40
N LEU A 125 19.65 -15.48 19.24
CA LEU A 125 19.92 -14.77 20.49
C LEU A 125 20.66 -15.66 21.49
N LEU A 126 20.27 -16.93 21.62
CA LEU A 126 20.93 -17.88 22.53
C LEU A 126 22.40 -18.13 22.15
N ILE A 127 22.72 -18.19 20.86
CA ILE A 127 24.08 -18.45 20.37
C ILE A 127 24.96 -17.18 20.43
N ASN A 128 24.42 -16.01 20.10
CA ASN A 128 25.22 -14.79 19.95
C ASN A 128 25.31 -13.91 21.21
N ILE A 129 24.46 -14.13 22.21
CA ILE A 129 24.43 -13.35 23.46
C ILE A 129 25.03 -14.17 24.61
N SER A 130 25.99 -15.05 24.31
CA SER A 130 26.87 -15.70 25.30
C SER A 130 28.10 -14.84 25.59
#